data_AF-A0A1A0LYH5-F1
#
_entry.id   AF-A0A1A0LYH5-F1
#
_cell.length_a   1.000
_cell.length_b   1.000
_cell.length_c   1.000
_cell.angle_alpha   90.00
_cell.angle_beta   90.00
_cell.angle_gamma   90.00
#
_symmetry.space_group_name_H-M   'P 1'
#
loop_
_entity.id
_entity.type
_entity.pdbx_description
1 polymer ?
#
loop_
_entity_poly.entity_id
_entity_poly.type
_entity_poly.pdbx_seq_one_letter_code
_entity_poly.pdbx_strand_id
1 'polypeptide(L)'
;MLFLIAIIVKFFWWIVGALVLIGLFFLGRSIAHWHRERAAEYARYTNALAARADEQHSWVLQGDDRGIYGVEGAKLMHYLYPALDAVKRPSARSGRSP
;
A
#
# COMPACT_ATOMS: atom_id res chain seq x y z
N MET A 1 13.24 16.67 -60.06
CA MET A 1 13.75 17.49 -58.94
C MET A 1 12.81 17.52 -57.73
N LEU A 2 11.53 17.88 -57.89
CA LEU A 2 10.57 17.94 -56.75
C LEU A 2 10.39 16.60 -56.01
N PHE A 3 10.44 15.48 -56.73
CA PHE A 3 10.35 14.15 -56.13
C PHE A 3 11.52 13.85 -55.17
N LEU A 4 12.73 14.27 -55.52
CA LEU A 4 13.91 14.10 -54.68
C LEU A 4 13.80 14.95 -53.40
N ILE A 5 13.33 16.18 -53.54
CA ILE A 5 13.12 17.11 -52.41
C ILE A 5 12.07 16.53 -51.45
N ALA A 6 10.97 16.00 -51.96
CA ALA A 6 9.93 15.37 -51.14
C ALA A 6 10.46 14.15 -50.36
N ILE A 7 11.31 13.34 -50.99
CA ILE A 7 11.98 12.21 -50.34
C ILE A 7 12.90 12.70 -49.22
N ILE A 8 13.74 13.69 -49.48
CA ILE A 8 14.66 14.26 -48.48
C ILE A 8 13.90 14.81 -47.27
N VAL A 9 12.83 15.59 -47.51
CA VAL A 9 11.99 16.14 -46.43
C VAL A 9 11.34 15.03 -45.62
N LYS A 10 10.84 13.96 -46.26
CA LYS A 10 10.27 12.81 -45.57
C LYS A 10 11.29 12.15 -44.64
N PHE A 11 12.51 11.88 -45.14
CA PHE A 11 13.56 11.27 -44.34
C PHE A 11 14.06 12.15 -43.20
N PHE A 12 14.15 13.47 -43.43
CA PHE A 12 14.47 14.43 -42.38
C PHE A 12 13.47 14.36 -41.22
N TRP A 13 12.16 14.33 -41.52
CA TRP A 13 11.12 14.20 -40.51
C TRP A 13 11.20 12.90 -39.71
N TRP A 14 11.60 11.79 -40.34
CA TRP A 14 11.86 10.53 -39.63
C TRP A 14 13.03 10.64 -38.64
N ILE A 15 14.11 11.33 -39.03
CA ILE A 15 15.26 11.56 -38.14
C ILE A 15 14.86 12.46 -36.97
N VAL A 16 14.14 13.55 -37.24
CA VAL A 16 13.64 14.45 -36.19
C VAL A 16 12.72 13.70 -35.23
N GLY A 17 11.77 12.91 -35.76
CA GLY A 17 10.88 12.09 -34.94
C GLY A 17 11.64 11.10 -34.05
N ALA A 18 12.65 10.43 -34.59
CA ALA A 18 13.50 9.51 -33.83
C ALA A 18 14.27 10.24 -32.71
N LEU A 19 14.85 11.40 -33.00
CA LEU A 19 15.56 12.21 -32.00
C LEU A 19 14.64 12.69 -30.88
N VAL A 20 13.41 13.09 -31.20
CA VAL A 20 12.40 13.48 -30.20
C VAL A 20 12.04 12.30 -29.30
N LEU A 21 11.81 11.11 -29.87
CA LEU A 21 11.51 9.90 -29.10
C LEU A 21 12.66 9.53 -28.15
N ILE A 22 13.90 9.57 -28.64
CA ILE A 22 15.08 9.32 -27.82
C ILE A 22 15.18 10.37 -26.71
N GLY A 23 15.04 11.64 -27.04
CA GLY A 23 15.06 12.74 -26.07
C GLY A 23 14.00 12.57 -24.99
N LEU A 24 12.76 12.21 -25.36
CA LEU A 24 11.67 11.98 -24.41
C LEU A 24 11.94 10.76 -23.52
N PHE A 25 12.50 9.69 -24.08
CA PHE A 25 12.91 8.51 -23.31
C PHE A 25 13.99 8.85 -22.28
N PHE A 26 15.01 9.60 -22.68
CA PHE A 26 16.07 10.06 -21.76
C PHE A 26 15.54 11.04 -20.73
N LEU A 27 14.63 11.94 -21.10
CA LEU A 27 14.00 12.88 -20.17
C LEU A 27 13.13 12.16 -19.15
N GLY A 28 12.31 11.20 -19.58
CA GLY A 28 11.53 10.35 -18.66
C GLY A 28 12.45 9.54 -17.74
N ARG A 29 13.56 9.01 -18.27
CA ARG A 29 14.52 8.23 -17.48
C ARG A 29 15.32 9.09 -16.51
N SER A 30 15.69 10.31 -16.88
CA SER A 30 16.40 11.25 -15.99
C SER A 30 15.48 11.73 -14.88
N ILE A 31 14.23 12.06 -15.18
CA ILE A 31 13.20 12.37 -14.19
C ILE A 31 13.03 11.18 -13.23
N ALA A 32 12.89 9.95 -13.75
CA ALA A 32 12.79 8.76 -12.91
C ALA A 32 14.06 8.50 -12.07
N HIS A 33 15.24 8.92 -12.52
CA HIS A 33 16.48 8.81 -11.73
C HIS A 33 16.55 9.89 -10.64
N TRP A 34 16.14 11.12 -10.96
CA TRP A 34 16.10 12.24 -10.03
C TRP A 34 15.04 12.04 -8.94
N HIS A 35 13.90 11.44 -9.31
CA HIS A 35 12.89 11.01 -8.35
C HIS A 35 13.33 9.81 -7.53
N ARG A 36 14.29 8.99 -7.95
CA ARG A 36 14.77 7.85 -7.15
C ARG A 36 15.53 8.28 -5.90
N GLU A 37 16.27 9.38 -5.97
CA GLU A 37 16.94 9.96 -4.79
C GLU A 37 15.92 10.48 -3.76
N ARG A 38 14.78 11.05 -4.22
CA ARG A 38 13.67 11.43 -3.33
C ARG A 38 12.75 10.26 -2.94
N ALA A 39 12.60 9.27 -3.80
CA ALA A 39 11.81 8.07 -3.53
C ALA A 39 12.52 7.12 -2.57
N ALA A 40 13.84 7.22 -2.41
CA ALA A 40 14.56 6.47 -1.39
C ALA A 40 14.10 6.86 0.03
N GLU A 41 13.74 8.12 0.26
CA GLU A 41 13.16 8.56 1.54
C GLU A 41 11.73 8.05 1.73
N TYR A 42 10.90 8.13 0.69
CA TYR A 42 9.53 7.58 0.73
C TYR A 42 9.51 6.05 0.84
N ALA A 43 10.46 5.34 0.22
CA ALA A 43 10.57 3.89 0.27
C ALA A 43 10.87 3.39 1.68
N ARG A 44 11.61 4.16 2.50
CA ARG A 44 11.82 3.84 3.90
C ARG A 44 10.52 3.90 4.69
N TYR A 45 9.68 4.91 4.42
CA TYR A 45 8.38 5.05 5.09
C TYR A 45 7.42 3.92 4.69
N THR A 46 7.35 3.58 3.41
CA THR A 46 6.49 2.49 2.93
C THR A 46 6.95 1.12 3.39
N ASN A 47 8.27 0.86 3.46
CA ASN A 47 8.80 -0.40 3.97
C ASN A 47 8.54 -0.56 5.47
N ALA A 48 8.65 0.52 6.25
CA ALA A 48 8.29 0.49 7.67
C ALA A 48 6.79 0.24 7.88
N LEU A 49 5.95 0.78 6.99
CA LEU A 49 4.50 0.55 7.03
C LEU A 49 4.13 -0.88 6.61
N ALA A 50 4.79 -1.42 5.58
CA ALA A 50 4.62 -2.80 5.13
C ALA A 50 5.07 -3.80 6.21
N ALA A 51 6.20 -3.55 6.88
CA ALA A 51 6.67 -4.41 7.98
C ALA A 51 5.66 -4.47 9.14
N ARG A 52 5.03 -3.35 9.49
CA ARG A 52 3.97 -3.32 10.52
C ARG A 52 2.68 -4.01 10.06
N ALA A 53 2.32 -3.87 8.79
CA ALA A 53 1.17 -4.55 8.21
C ALA A 53 1.38 -6.07 8.19
N ASP A 54 2.59 -6.54 7.88
CA ASP A 54 2.97 -7.95 7.91
C ASP A 54 2.92 -8.54 9.33
N GLU A 55 3.36 -7.78 10.34
CA GLU A 55 3.20 -8.18 11.75
C GLU A 55 1.72 -8.33 12.14
N GLN A 56 0.88 -7.36 11.78
CA GLN A 56 -0.56 -7.45 12.03
C GLN A 56 -1.22 -8.62 11.28
N HIS A 57 -0.79 -8.86 10.03
CA HIS A 57 -1.26 -9.99 9.23
C HIS A 57 -0.88 -11.33 9.86
N SER A 58 0.32 -11.43 10.46
CA SER A 58 0.77 -12.62 11.18
C SER A 58 -0.08 -12.91 12.43
N TRP A 59 -0.53 -11.88 13.16
CA TRP A 59 -1.41 -12.04 14.33
C TRP A 59 -2.80 -12.53 13.95
N VAL A 60 -3.34 -12.06 12.81
CA VAL A 60 -4.61 -12.58 12.27
C VAL A 60 -4.50 -14.05 11.91
N LEU A 61 -3.40 -14.47 11.27
CA LEU A 61 -3.18 -15.87 10.89
C LEU A 61 -2.98 -16.79 12.11
N GLN A 62 -2.42 -16.28 13.20
CA GLN A 62 -2.27 -17.00 14.46
C GLN A 62 -3.57 -17.05 15.30
N GLY A 63 -4.62 -16.36 14.87
CA GLY A 63 -5.87 -16.27 15.63
C GLY A 63 -5.74 -15.50 16.94
N ASP A 64 -4.74 -14.62 17.06
CA ASP A 64 -4.57 -13.74 18.22
C ASP A 64 -5.57 -12.58 18.11
N ASP A 65 -6.37 -12.34 19.16
CA ASP A 65 -7.37 -11.28 19.24
C ASP A 65 -6.78 -9.88 18.96
N ARG A 66 -5.46 -9.71 19.10
CA ARG A 66 -4.72 -8.49 18.70
C ARG A 66 -4.73 -8.22 17.20
N GLY A 67 -4.88 -9.24 16.37
CA GLY A 67 -4.97 -9.10 14.91
C GLY A 67 -6.31 -8.51 14.47
N ILE A 68 -7.39 -8.74 15.22
CA ILE A 68 -8.74 -8.25 14.90
C ILE A 68 -9.00 -6.86 15.51
N TYR A 69 -8.54 -6.61 16.74
CA TYR A 69 -8.85 -5.38 17.49
C TYR A 69 -7.67 -4.43 17.68
N GLY A 70 -6.46 -4.81 17.27
CA GLY A 70 -5.23 -4.07 17.58
C GLY A 70 -4.81 -4.18 19.06
N VAL A 71 -3.61 -3.69 19.39
CA VAL A 71 -3.02 -3.84 20.75
C VAL A 71 -3.83 -3.14 21.85
N GLU A 72 -4.40 -1.97 21.53
CA GLU A 72 -5.27 -1.20 22.42
C GLU A 72 -6.65 -1.87 22.58
N GLY A 73 -7.24 -2.34 21.47
CA GLY A 73 -8.56 -3.00 21.48
C GLY A 73 -8.53 -4.37 22.16
N ALA A 74 -7.44 -5.14 22.02
CA ALA A 74 -7.25 -6.41 22.71
C ALA A 74 -7.17 -6.23 24.23
N LYS A 75 -6.48 -5.18 24.71
CA LYS A 75 -6.47 -4.84 26.15
C LYS A 75 -7.87 -4.49 26.64
N LEU A 76 -8.61 -3.67 25.90
CA LEU A 76 -9.96 -3.27 26.29
C LEU A 76 -10.92 -4.48 26.33
N MET A 77 -10.85 -5.37 25.34
CA MET A 77 -11.66 -6.61 25.31
C MET A 77 -11.30 -7.56 26.46
N HIS A 78 -10.02 -7.65 26.85
CA HIS A 78 -9.61 -8.44 28.01
C HIS A 78 -10.24 -7.95 29.32
N TYR A 79 -10.48 -6.63 29.47
CA TYR A 79 -11.17 -6.07 30.63
C TYR A 79 -12.71 -6.16 30.55
N LEU A 80 -13.30 -6.12 29.36
CA LEU A 80 -14.76 -6.23 29.19
C LEU A 80 -15.29 -7.66 29.32
N TYR A 81 -14.54 -8.67 28.86
CA TYR A 81 -14.99 -10.07 28.90
C TYR A 81 -15.35 -10.59 30.31
N PRO A 82 -14.56 -10.32 31.36
CA PRO A 82 -14.91 -10.70 32.74
C PRO A 82 -16.23 -10.09 33.21
N ALA A 83 -16.54 -8.87 32.78
CA ALA A 83 -17.76 -8.14 33.16
C ALA A 83 -18.99 -8.68 32.43
N LEU A 84 -18.87 -9.03 31.15
CA LEU A 84 -19.95 -9.65 30.38
C LEU A 84 -20.33 -11.03 30.93
N ASP A 85 -19.35 -11.85 31.32
CA ASP A 85 -19.61 -13.14 31.96
C ASP A 85 -20.26 -13.00 33.35
N ALA A 86 -19.90 -11.95 34.10
CA ALA A 86 -20.52 -11.64 35.39
C ALA A 86 -21.97 -11.16 35.23
N VAL A 87 -22.32 -10.50 34.12
CA VAL A 87 -23.70 -10.06 33.78
C VAL A 87 -24.52 -11.17 33.12
N LYS A 88 -23.89 -12.20 32.54
CA LYS A 88 -24.58 -13.37 31.98
C LYS A 88 -25.03 -14.37 33.06
N ARG A 89 -24.36 -14.42 34.21
CA ARG A 89 -24.69 -15.31 35.34
C ARG A 89 -25.91 -14.93 36.22
N PRO A 90 -26.34 -13.66 36.41
CA PRO A 90 -27.47 -13.32 37.28
C PRO A 90 -28.83 -13.67 36.63
N SER A 91 -28.93 -13.60 35.29
CA SER A 91 -30.18 -13.88 34.58
C SER A 91 -30.51 -15.37 34.46
N ALA A 92 -29.53 -16.26 34.64
CA ALA A 92 -29.74 -17.71 34.63
C ALA A 92 -30.31 -18.26 35.96
N ARG A 93 -30.32 -17.48 37.04
CA ARG A 93 -30.80 -17.90 38.37
C ARG A 93 -32.20 -17.38 38.75
N SER A 94 -32.80 -16.47 37.99
CA SER A 94 -34.12 -15.90 38.33
C SER A 94 -35.33 -16.62 37.70
N GLY A 95 -35.13 -17.82 37.15
CA GLY A 95 -36.16 -18.58 36.41
C GLY A 95 -36.69 -19.85 37.08
N ARG A 96 -36.51 -20.05 38.39
CA ARG A 96 -37.03 -21.25 39.07
C ARG A 96 -37.62 -20.93 40.44
N SER A 97 -38.88 -20.51 40.43
CA SER A 97 -39.81 -20.66 41.57
C SER A 97 -40.71 -21.86 41.31
N PRO A 98 -40.93 -22.70 42.33
CA PRO A 98 -42.29 -23.02 42.76
C PRO A 98 -42.61 -22.39 44.11
#